data_AF-A0A3A4NLK1-F1
#
_entry.id   AF-A0A3A4NLK1-F1
#
_cell.length_a   1.000
_cell.length_b   1.000
_cell.length_c   1.000
_cell.angle_alpha   90.00
_cell.angle_beta   90.00
_cell.angle_gamma   90.00
#
_symmetry.space_group_name_H-M   'P 1'
#
loop_
_entity.id
_entity.type
_entity.pdbx_description
1 polymer ?
#
loop_
_entity_poly.entity_id
_entity_poly.type
_entity_poly.pdbx_seq_one_letter_code
_entity_poly.pdbx_strand_id
1 'polypeptide(L)' 'MSTISLRLPESLHETVRRLASKEQISINQFITLALAEKISALMTEEYLKERAKRGNRNKFEKAMAKVADIPPEDNDRI' A
#
# COMPACT_ATOMS: atom_id res chain seq x y z
N MET A 1 3.28 19.89 14.40
CA MET A 1 4.15 19.12 13.49
C MET A 1 5.55 19.15 14.06
N SER A 2 6.27 18.02 14.04
CA SER A 2 7.70 17.99 14.36
C SER A 2 8.50 18.33 13.10
N THR A 3 9.61 19.05 13.26
CA THR A 3 10.51 19.39 12.17
C THR A 3 11.62 18.35 12.09
N ILE A 4 11.89 17.83 10.90
CA ILE A 4 13.00 16.93 10.62
C ILE A 4 13.94 17.63 9.63
N SER A 5 15.22 17.74 9.98
CA SER A 5 16.25 18.30 9.10
C SER A 5 17.15 17.17 8.60
N LEU A 6 17.25 17.02 7.28
CA LEU A 6 18.01 15.96 6.61
C LEU A 6 18.85 16.56 5.49
N ARG A 7 19.99 15.92 5.20
CA ARG A 7 20.78 16.22 4.00
C ARG A 7 20.54 15.12 2.98
N LEU A 8 20.20 15.51 1.76
CA LEU A 8 20.03 14.60 0.63
C LEU A 8 21.24 14.71 -0.30
N PRO A 9 21.65 13.62 -0.96
CA PRO A 9 22.56 13.71 -2.10
C PRO A 9 21.97 14.63 -3.18
N GLU A 10 22.83 15.38 -3.88
CA GLU A 10 22.41 16.38 -4.88
C GLU A 10 21.48 15.78 -5.96
N SER A 11 21.84 14.59 -6.47
CA SER A 11 21.04 13.88 -7.48
C SER A 11 19.63 13.56 -7.01
N LEU A 12 19.46 13.23 -5.72
CA LEU A 12 18.16 12.93 -5.14
C LEU A 12 17.36 14.21 -4.92
N HIS A 13 18.01 15.26 -4.42
CA HIS A 13 17.39 16.56 -4.23
C HIS A 13 16.84 17.15 -5.54
N GLU A 14 17.63 17.13 -6.63
CA GLU A 14 17.18 17.58 -7.95
C GLU A 14 16.03 16.73 -8.50
N THR A 15 16.07 15.42 -8.27
CA THR A 15 14.97 14.52 -8.67
C THR A 15 13.68 14.85 -7.94
N VAL A 16 13.74 15.03 -6.62
CA VAL A 16 12.58 15.40 -5.79
C VAL A 16 12.04 16.76 -6.20
N ARG A 17 12.91 17.75 -6.44
CA ARG A 17 12.51 19.08 -6.92
C ARG A 17 11.71 18.97 -8.22
N ARG A 18 12.22 18.25 -9.22
CA ARG A 18 11.55 18.06 -10.51
C ARG A 18 10.19 17.38 -10.37
N LEU A 19 10.10 16.34 -9.54
CA LEU A 19 8.84 15.63 -9.30
C LEU A 19 7.82 16.50 -8.56
N ALA A 20 8.24 17.21 -7.52
CA ALA A 20 7.38 18.15 -6.78
C ALA A 20 6.84 19.26 -7.71
N SER A 21 7.68 19.80 -8.60
CA SER A 21 7.24 20.78 -9.61
C SER A 21 6.20 20.21 -10.58
N LYS A 22 6.39 18.96 -11.04
CA LYS A 22 5.43 18.28 -11.93
C LYS A 22 4.06 18.10 -11.26
N GLU A 23 4.06 17.72 -9.99
CA GLU A 23 2.85 17.53 -9.18
C GLU A 23 2.30 18.86 -8.61
N GLN A 24 2.95 19.99 -8.87
CA GLN A 24 2.58 21.33 -8.38
C GLN A 24 2.47 21.42 -6.84
N ILE A 25 3.36 20.74 -6.13
CA ILE A 25 3.45 20.76 -4.67
C ILE A 25 4.85 21.16 -4.19
N SER A 26 4.97 21.52 -2.91
CA SER A 26 6.29 21.79 -2.32
C SER A 26 7.11 20.52 -2.14
N ILE A 27 8.44 20.66 -2.12
CA ILE A 27 9.37 19.56 -1.81
C ILE A 27 9.02 18.90 -0.47
N ASN A 28 8.69 19.68 0.56
CA ASN A 28 8.32 19.16 1.88
C ASN A 28 7.04 18.33 1.84
N GLN A 29 6.03 18.77 1.10
CA GLN A 29 4.79 18.00 0.91
C GLN A 29 5.08 16.71 0.16
N PHE A 30 5.87 16.76 -0.92
CA PHE A 30 6.25 15.58 -1.68
C PHE A 30 6.96 14.55 -0.79
N ILE A 31 7.96 14.97 -0.02
CA ILE A 31 8.69 14.09 0.91
C ILE A 31 7.76 13.52 1.98
N THR A 32 6.85 14.33 2.52
CA THR A 32 5.90 13.89 3.54
C THR A 32 4.96 12.82 3.00
N LEU A 33 4.44 13.00 1.78
CA LEU A 33 3.58 12.01 1.10
C LEU A 33 4.34 10.71 0.81
N ALA A 34 5.54 10.81 0.23
CA ALA A 34 6.37 9.65 -0.05
C ALA A 34 6.73 8.87 1.23
N LEU A 35 6.99 9.59 2.33
CA LEU A 35 7.24 8.97 3.64
C LEU A 35 5.99 8.26 4.17
N ALA A 36 4.83 8.91 4.12
CA ALA A 36 3.57 8.32 4.54
C ALA A 36 3.24 7.05 3.73
N GLU A 37 3.44 7.10 2.41
CA GLU A 37 3.25 5.95 1.53
C GLU A 37 4.21 4.80 1.88
N LYS A 38 5.51 5.09 2.09
CA LYS A 38 6.48 4.07 2.46
C LYS A 38 6.17 3.44 3.81
N ILE A 39 5.76 4.24 4.80
CA ILE A 39 5.33 3.73 6.11
C ILE A 39 4.11 2.83 5.94
N SER A 40 3.10 3.28 5.19
CA SER A 40 1.89 2.47 4.97
C SER A 40 2.23 1.15 4.30
N ALA A 41 3.08 1.14 3.28
CA ALA A 41 3.48 -0.09 2.59
C ALA A 41 4.17 -1.08 3.54
N LEU A 42 5.11 -0.60 4.36
CA LEU A 42 5.84 -1.44 5.33
C LEU A 42 4.91 -2.01 6.40
N MET A 43 4.01 -1.18 6.95
CA MET A 43 3.05 -1.62 7.97
C MET A 43 2.04 -2.63 7.39
N THR A 44 1.58 -2.42 6.15
CA THR A 44 0.68 -3.36 5.48
C THR A 44 1.37 -4.69 5.21
N GLU A 45 2.63 -4.68 4.77
CA GLU A 45 3.40 -5.91 4.57
C GLU A 45 3.53 -6.71 5.88
N GLU A 46 3.89 -6.05 6.98
CA GLU A 46 4.00 -6.67 8.30
C GLU A 46 2.65 -7.24 8.75
N TYR A 47 1.58 -6.47 8.64
CA TYR A 47 0.23 -6.93 8.98
C TYR A 47 -0.17 -8.17 8.19
N LEU A 48 0.06 -8.20 6.88
CA LEU A 48 -0.28 -9.34 6.03
C LEU A 48 0.55 -10.57 6.39
N LYS A 49 1.85 -10.41 6.70
CA LYS A 49 2.70 -11.52 7.18
C LYS A 49 2.16 -12.10 8.49
N GLU A 50 1.83 -11.26 9.46
CA GLU A 50 1.25 -11.73 10.73
C GLU A 50 -0.12 -12.38 10.56
N ARG A 51 -0.95 -11.82 9.67
CA ARG A 51 -2.27 -12.38 9.36
C ARG A 51 -2.16 -13.73 8.65
N ALA A 52 -1.17 -13.90 7.78
CA ALA A 52 -0.89 -15.12 7.05
C ALA A 52 -0.47 -16.27 7.97
N LYS A 53 0.28 -16.00 9.05
CA LYS A 53 0.62 -17.01 10.08
C LYS A 53 -0.61 -17.63 10.73
N ARG A 54 -1.73 -16.89 10.78
CA ARG A 54 -3.02 -17.36 11.32
C ARG A 54 -3.87 -18.07 10.26
N GLY A 55 -3.45 -18.05 8.99
CA GLY A 55 -4.15 -18.68 7.89
C GLY A 55 -4.00 -20.19 7.92
N ASN A 56 -5.03 -20.90 7.46
CA ASN A 56 -4.96 -22.34 7.25
C ASN A 56 -5.63 -22.67 5.91
N ARG A 57 -4.83 -23.12 4.95
CA ARG A 57 -5.28 -23.40 3.58
C ARG A 57 -6.37 -24.46 3.53
N ASN A 58 -6.21 -25.55 4.28
CA ASN A 58 -7.19 -26.63 4.33
C ASN A 58 -8.55 -26.17 4.90
N LYS A 59 -8.54 -25.31 5.93
CA LYS A 59 -9.78 -24.71 6.47
C LYS A 59 -10.45 -23.80 5.43
N PHE A 60 -9.67 -23.03 4.69
CA PHE A 60 -10.18 -22.19 3.61
C PHE A 60 -10.83 -23.03 2.50
N GLU A 61 -10.15 -24.06 2.01
CA GLU A 61 -10.69 -24.93 0.95
C GLU A 61 -11.93 -25.69 1.39
N LYS A 62 -11.97 -26.17 2.65
CA LYS A 62 -13.18 -26.78 3.23
C LYS A 62 -14.36 -25.80 3.32
N ALA A 63 -14.09 -24.52 3.56
CA ALA A 63 -15.14 -23.50 3.56
C ALA A 63 -15.62 -23.22 2.12
N MET A 64 -14.69 -23.11 1.16
CA MET A 64 -15.00 -22.88 -0.26
C MET A 64 -15.80 -24.04 -0.87
N ALA A 65 -15.53 -25.29 -0.47
CA ALA A 65 -16.29 -26.46 -0.93
C ALA A 65 -17.78 -26.45 -0.51
N LYS A 66 -18.19 -25.55 0.38
CA LYS A 66 -19.61 -25.36 0.75
C LYS A 66 -20.34 -24.39 -0.18
N VAL A 67 -19.61 -23.62 -0.98
CA VAL A 67 -20.21 -22.73 -1.96
C VAL A 67 -20.80 -23.58 -3.07
N ALA A 68 -22.07 -23.34 -3.40
CA ALA A 68 -22.74 -24.08 -4.47
C ALA A 68 -22.11 -23.74 -5.82
N ASP A 69 -21.81 -24.78 -6.60
CA ASP A 69 -21.30 -24.64 -7.97
C ASP A 69 -22.48 -24.44 -8.93
N ILE A 70 -23.08 -23.25 -8.88
CA ILE A 70 -24.23 -22.86 -9.70
C ILE A 70 -23.96 -21.50 -10.37
N PRO A 71 -24.63 -21.22 -11.51
CA PRO A 71 -24.54 -19.92 -12.14
C PRO A 71 -24.96 -18.80 -11.16
N PRO A 72 -24.31 -17.62 -11.22
CA PRO A 72 -24.74 -16.47 -10.44
C PRO A 72 -26.15 -16.03 -10.83
N GLU A 73 -26.84 -15.45 -9.85
CA GLU A 73 -28.14 -14.82 -10.04
C GLU A 73 -28.05 -13.69 -11.08
N ASP A 74 -29.18 -13.35 -11.73
CA ASP A 74 -29.18 -12.42 -12.86
C ASP A 74 -28.64 -11.02 -12.49
N ASN A 75 -28.83 -10.58 -11.25
CA ASN A 75 -28.35 -9.33 -10.67
C ASN A 75 -26.86 -9.35 -10.28
N ASP A 76 -26.24 -10.53 -10.18
CA ASP A 76 -24.81 -10.73 -9.87
C ASP A 76 -23.97 -11.05 -11.12
N ARG A 77 -24.59 -11.03 -12.31
CA ARG A 77 -23.87 -11.17 -13.59
C ARG A 77 -23.19 -9.84 -13.96
N ILE A 78 -21.91 -9.92 -14.33
CA ILE A 78 -21.10 -8.80 -14.86
C ILE A 78 -21.37 -8.63 -16.35
#